data_AF-A0ABD6NTN1-F1
#
_entry.id   AF-A0ABD6NTN1-F1
#
_cell.length_a   1.000
_cell.length_b   1.000
_cell.length_c   1.000
_cell.angle_alpha   90.00
_cell.angle_beta   90.00
_cell.angle_gamma   90.00
#
_symmetry.space_group_name_H-M   'P 1'
#
loop_
_entity.id
_entity.type
_entity.pdbx_description
1 polymer ?
#
loop_
_entity_poly.entity_id
_entity_poly.type
_entity_poly.pdbx_seq_one_letter_code
_entity_poly.pdbx_strand_id
1 'polypeptide(L)'
;MPDPGEETEVTRGDRFIKTAVAILGETGRTDFTVQEVVARSKTSLRAFYQHFASKDELLLALFERTIAQSAQAWRAETNGLDSTAALKLVIDRVSQQPESSTQDSLNRALSLYNQHLAETRPREYARVLSPLHQLIRDIVGQGITEGVFNPGLDVGAAAAIVMQTMMGAQRLHWLGTELISAPIDAGQVYDFCSRALGIRETDGATRPPSLAELFAQIGMRAGTRDGEFAMTMPVSPQVVNTSGALQGGLIATLVDVAAGQFGLSYLRPGTTMTTADLFVRYLRPIRQGLAFAVPRMLRAGRRTMVMQVDIYGDAATPGEELLATATVNFVVIEGTTPTLPSWPEA
;
A
#
# COMPACT_ATOMS: atom_id res chain seq x y z
N MET A 1 12.43 22.25 52.73
CA MET A 1 12.18 21.01 53.50
C MET A 1 10.86 20.45 53.00
N PRO A 2 10.89 19.50 52.05
CA PRO A 2 9.68 18.85 51.55
C PRO A 2 9.18 17.83 52.58
N ASP A 3 7.86 17.69 52.65
CA ASP A 3 7.09 16.79 53.53
C ASP A 3 7.33 15.31 53.14
N PRO A 4 7.75 14.42 54.06
CA PRO A 4 8.07 13.02 53.75
C PRO A 4 6.85 12.08 53.66
N GLY A 5 5.67 12.58 53.27
CA GLY A 5 4.39 11.90 53.46
C GLY A 5 3.59 11.47 52.23
N GLU A 6 4.01 11.72 51.00
CA GLU A 6 3.27 11.31 49.79
C GLU A 6 3.83 10.01 49.16
N GLU A 7 3.86 8.92 49.94
CA GLU A 7 3.73 7.60 49.34
C GLU A 7 2.25 7.41 48.99
N THR A 8 1.90 7.54 47.71
CA THR A 8 0.55 7.25 47.18
C THR A 8 0.00 5.97 47.79
N GLU A 9 -1.04 6.11 48.62
CA GLU A 9 -1.65 5.02 49.38
C GLU A 9 -2.27 4.00 48.41
N VAL A 10 -1.50 2.93 48.10
CA VAL A 10 -1.93 1.83 47.23
C VAL A 10 -3.22 1.24 47.80
N THR A 11 -4.33 1.36 47.06
CA THR A 11 -5.63 0.89 47.55
C THR A 11 -5.57 -0.62 47.82
N ARG A 12 -6.40 -1.12 48.74
CA ARG A 12 -6.44 -2.57 49.03
C ARG A 12 -6.76 -3.40 47.78
N GLY A 13 -7.51 -2.86 46.83
CA GLY A 13 -7.74 -3.44 45.50
C GLY A 13 -6.47 -3.58 44.65
N ASP A 14 -5.63 -2.54 44.62
CA ASP A 14 -4.35 -2.55 43.90
C ASP A 14 -3.40 -3.66 44.40
N ARG A 15 -3.45 -3.97 45.70
CA ARG A 15 -2.65 -5.07 46.28
C ARG A 15 -3.04 -6.44 45.71
N PHE A 16 -4.33 -6.67 45.49
CA PHE A 16 -4.82 -7.90 44.85
C PHE A 16 -4.40 -7.96 43.38
N ILE A 17 -4.52 -6.86 42.64
CA ILE A 17 -4.05 -6.77 41.24
C ILE A 17 -2.55 -7.06 41.16
N LYS A 18 -1.73 -6.44 42.02
CA LYS A 18 -0.28 -6.67 42.06
C LYS A 18 0.06 -8.13 42.37
N THR A 19 -0.70 -8.76 43.27
CA THR A 19 -0.53 -10.17 43.60
C THR A 19 -0.93 -11.07 42.43
N ALA A 20 -2.00 -10.74 41.72
CA ALA A 20 -2.41 -11.45 40.51
C ALA A 20 -1.32 -11.37 39.42
N VAL A 21 -0.74 -10.18 39.19
CA VAL A 21 0.40 -10.01 38.26
C VAL A 21 1.57 -10.91 38.63
N ALA A 22 1.92 -11.00 39.92
CA ALA A 22 3.00 -11.86 40.36
C ALA A 22 2.70 -13.35 40.10
N ILE A 23 1.49 -13.81 40.41
CA ILE A 23 1.07 -15.20 40.14
C ILE A 23 1.12 -15.49 38.63
N LEU A 24 0.54 -14.61 37.80
CA LEU A 24 0.53 -14.79 36.35
C LEU A 24 1.94 -14.77 35.74
N GLY A 25 2.83 -13.93 36.27
CA GLY A 25 4.22 -13.89 35.85
C GLY A 25 5.04 -15.13 36.24
N GLU A 26 4.62 -15.87 37.26
CA GLU A 26 5.25 -17.15 37.66
C GLU A 26 4.68 -18.34 36.88
N THR A 27 3.38 -18.38 36.63
CA THR A 27 2.70 -19.57 36.09
C THR A 27 2.42 -19.50 34.59
N GLY A 28 2.31 -18.29 34.03
CA GLY A 28 1.84 -18.07 32.67
C GLY A 28 0.39 -18.52 32.41
N ARG A 29 -0.40 -18.72 33.47
CA ARG A 29 -1.75 -19.30 33.41
C ARG A 29 -2.72 -18.59 34.35
N THR A 30 -3.99 -18.58 33.96
CA THR A 30 -5.09 -17.97 34.72
C THR A 30 -5.80 -18.95 35.66
N ASP A 31 -5.24 -20.13 35.92
CA ASP A 31 -5.81 -21.24 36.69
C ASP A 31 -5.66 -21.13 38.22
N PHE A 32 -5.09 -20.03 38.71
CA PHE A 32 -5.00 -19.75 40.15
C PHE A 32 -6.38 -19.60 40.83
N THR A 33 -6.38 -19.70 42.16
CA THR A 33 -7.60 -19.60 42.99
C THR A 33 -7.68 -18.27 43.74
N VAL A 34 -8.90 -17.84 44.10
CA VAL A 34 -9.09 -16.65 44.98
C VAL A 34 -8.36 -16.82 46.32
N GLN A 35 -8.36 -18.04 46.87
CA GLN A 35 -7.66 -18.34 48.12
C GLN A 35 -6.15 -18.12 48.01
N GLU A 36 -5.55 -18.50 46.89
CA GLU A 36 -4.12 -18.27 46.64
C GLU A 36 -3.79 -16.78 46.58
N VAL A 37 -4.59 -15.97 45.88
CA VAL A 37 -4.41 -14.50 45.82
C VAL A 37 -4.50 -13.89 47.21
N VAL A 38 -5.50 -14.30 48.00
CA VAL A 38 -5.71 -13.80 49.37
C VAL A 38 -4.52 -14.18 50.28
N ALA A 39 -4.07 -15.44 50.21
CA ALA A 39 -2.94 -15.92 50.99
C ALA A 39 -1.65 -15.16 50.67
N ARG A 40 -1.33 -14.99 49.37
CA ARG A 40 -0.11 -14.28 48.92
C ARG A 40 -0.16 -12.77 49.17
N SER A 41 -1.33 -12.15 49.04
CA SER A 41 -1.50 -10.71 49.31
C SER A 41 -1.49 -10.38 50.81
N LYS A 42 -1.46 -11.39 51.69
CA LYS A 42 -1.55 -11.27 53.16
C LYS A 42 -2.78 -10.48 53.61
N THR A 43 -3.91 -10.73 52.96
CA THR A 43 -5.21 -10.10 53.28
C THR A 43 -6.26 -11.17 53.58
N SER A 44 -7.52 -10.77 53.81
CA SER A 44 -8.62 -11.69 54.11
C SER A 44 -9.52 -11.94 52.90
N LEU A 45 -10.20 -13.09 52.88
CA LEU A 45 -11.17 -13.43 51.85
C LEU A 45 -12.33 -12.42 51.80
N ARG A 46 -12.75 -11.92 52.98
CA ARG A 46 -13.75 -10.85 53.08
C ARG A 46 -13.27 -9.56 52.41
N ALA A 47 -12.00 -9.20 52.59
CA ALA A 47 -11.43 -8.02 51.94
C ALA A 47 -11.36 -8.18 50.42
N PHE A 48 -11.08 -9.39 49.91
CA PHE A 48 -11.13 -9.66 48.48
C PHE A 48 -12.53 -9.39 47.90
N TYR A 49 -13.56 -9.99 48.48
CA TYR A 49 -14.94 -9.86 47.98
C TYR A 49 -15.55 -8.47 48.19
N GLN A 50 -14.92 -7.60 48.99
CA GLN A 50 -15.27 -6.17 49.05
C GLN A 50 -14.81 -5.39 47.81
N HIS A 51 -13.80 -5.88 47.09
CA HIS A 51 -13.24 -5.23 45.89
C HIS A 51 -13.60 -5.97 44.60
N PHE A 52 -13.59 -7.31 44.60
CA PHE A 52 -13.84 -8.12 43.42
C PHE A 52 -14.86 -9.21 43.71
N ALA A 53 -15.94 -9.28 42.94
CA ALA A 53 -16.97 -10.30 43.12
C ALA A 53 -16.47 -11.72 42.78
N SER A 54 -15.42 -11.84 41.95
CA SER A 54 -14.85 -13.12 41.54
C SER A 54 -13.39 -12.98 41.09
N LYS A 55 -12.71 -14.12 40.85
CA LYS A 55 -11.42 -14.15 40.15
C LYS A 55 -11.50 -13.47 38.77
N ASP A 56 -12.63 -13.66 38.09
CA ASP A 56 -12.82 -13.17 36.74
C ASP A 56 -12.91 -11.64 36.71
N GLU A 57 -13.57 -11.03 37.71
CA GLU A 57 -13.60 -9.57 37.89
C GLU A 57 -12.21 -8.99 38.24
N LEU A 58 -11.40 -9.73 39.01
CA LEU A 58 -10.02 -9.35 39.26
C LEU A 58 -9.17 -9.39 37.97
N LEU A 59 -9.31 -10.44 37.15
CA LEU A 59 -8.61 -10.57 35.88
C LEU A 59 -9.05 -9.50 34.88
N LEU A 60 -10.36 -9.21 34.83
CA LEU A 60 -10.92 -8.14 34.01
C LEU A 60 -10.33 -6.78 34.39
N ALA A 61 -10.33 -6.45 35.69
CA ALA A 61 -9.78 -5.19 36.19
C ALA A 61 -8.26 -5.09 35.94
N LEU A 62 -7.52 -6.19 36.09
CA LEU A 62 -6.11 -6.26 35.75
C LEU A 62 -5.91 -5.95 34.25
N PHE A 63 -6.64 -6.64 33.38
CA PHE A 63 -6.48 -6.51 31.93
C PHE A 63 -6.90 -5.12 31.43
N GLU A 64 -8.02 -4.59 31.93
CA GLU A 64 -8.50 -3.22 31.66
C GLU A 64 -7.44 -2.19 32.04
N ARG A 65 -6.84 -2.32 33.23
CA ARG A 65 -5.75 -1.44 33.67
C ARG A 65 -4.52 -1.55 32.78
N THR A 66 -4.09 -2.76 32.44
CA THR A 66 -2.91 -2.99 31.60
C THR A 66 -3.10 -2.37 30.22
N ILE A 67 -4.23 -2.62 29.54
CA ILE A 67 -4.50 -2.06 28.21
C ILE A 67 -4.61 -0.53 28.26
N ALA A 68 -5.32 0.02 29.26
CA ALA A 68 -5.47 1.47 29.41
C ALA A 68 -4.11 2.16 29.64
N GLN A 69 -3.27 1.60 30.51
CA GLN A 69 -1.93 2.14 30.78
C GLN A 69 -1.02 2.07 29.55
N SER A 70 -0.99 0.94 28.84
CA SER A 70 -0.19 0.80 27.62
C SER A 70 -0.65 1.76 26.52
N ALA A 71 -1.96 1.85 26.26
CA ALA A 71 -2.50 2.75 25.26
C ALA A 71 -2.22 4.23 25.60
N GLN A 72 -2.25 4.60 26.88
CA GLN A 72 -1.89 5.95 27.33
C GLN A 72 -0.40 6.24 27.14
N ALA A 73 0.47 5.30 27.47
CA ALA A 73 1.91 5.43 27.25
C ALA A 73 2.23 5.60 25.76
N TRP A 74 1.69 4.75 24.91
CA TRP A 74 1.92 4.83 23.46
C TRP A 74 1.35 6.11 22.86
N ARG A 75 0.17 6.58 23.32
CA ARG A 75 -0.37 7.88 22.89
C ARG A 75 0.61 9.02 23.18
N ALA A 76 1.26 9.00 24.35
CA ALA A 76 2.26 10.00 24.70
C ALA A 76 3.50 9.92 23.81
N GLU A 77 3.95 8.71 23.47
CA GLU A 77 5.10 8.48 22.57
C GLU A 77 4.80 8.84 21.10
N THR A 78 3.56 8.66 20.65
CA THR A 78 3.14 9.04 19.29
C THR A 78 2.92 10.54 19.12
N ASN A 79 2.92 11.30 20.21
CA ASN A 79 2.61 12.73 20.15
C ASN A 79 3.68 13.49 19.35
N GLY A 80 3.25 14.21 18.31
CA GLY A 80 4.13 14.97 17.42
C GLY A 80 4.79 14.15 16.30
N LEU A 81 4.51 12.85 16.21
CA LEU A 81 4.90 12.03 15.06
C LEU A 81 3.88 12.20 13.92
N ASP A 82 4.34 12.03 12.68
CA ASP A 82 3.44 11.80 11.56
C ASP A 82 2.71 10.46 11.71
N SER A 83 1.59 10.28 11.00
CA SER A 83 0.75 9.09 11.12
C SER A 83 1.46 7.78 10.77
N THR A 84 2.46 7.82 9.87
CA THR A 84 3.18 6.63 9.40
C THR A 84 4.17 6.16 10.47
N ALA A 85 4.95 7.09 11.03
CA ALA A 85 5.84 6.85 12.16
C ALA A 85 5.06 6.45 13.43
N ALA A 86 3.92 7.09 13.69
CA ALA A 86 3.05 6.75 14.82
C ALA A 86 2.50 5.33 14.70
N LEU A 87 2.02 4.92 13.51
CA LEU A 87 1.56 3.56 13.26
C LEU A 87 2.68 2.54 13.48
N LYS A 88 3.88 2.81 12.94
CA LYS A 88 5.05 1.96 13.12
C LYS A 88 5.40 1.79 14.60
N LEU A 89 5.43 2.88 15.36
CA LEU A 89 5.74 2.86 16.79
C LEU A 89 4.76 1.97 17.55
N VAL A 90 3.46 2.11 17.31
CA VAL A 90 2.44 1.30 18.01
C VAL A 90 2.58 -0.19 17.64
N ILE A 91 2.88 -0.50 16.38
CA ILE A 91 3.14 -1.88 15.94
C ILE A 91 4.38 -2.46 16.61
N ASP A 92 5.47 -1.71 16.65
CA ASP A 92 6.72 -2.13 17.28
C ASP A 92 6.53 -2.34 18.80
N ARG A 93 5.79 -1.46 19.47
CA ARG A 93 5.49 -1.56 20.92
C ARG A 93 4.63 -2.76 21.26
N VAL A 94 3.59 -3.03 20.47
CA VAL A 94 2.73 -4.21 20.65
C VAL A 94 3.49 -5.51 20.36
N SER A 95 4.48 -5.45 19.49
CA SER A 95 5.30 -6.60 19.06
C SER A 95 6.61 -6.74 19.82
N GLN A 96 6.83 -5.93 20.85
CA GLN A 96 8.08 -5.90 21.60
C GLN A 96 8.30 -7.24 22.31
N GLN A 97 9.51 -7.79 22.16
CA GLN A 97 9.91 -9.02 22.85
C GLN A 97 9.91 -8.81 24.37
N PRO A 98 9.45 -9.79 25.17
CA PRO A 98 9.48 -9.69 26.61
C PRO A 98 10.92 -9.60 27.12
N GLU A 99 11.18 -8.69 28.06
CA GLU A 99 12.51 -8.45 28.63
C GLU A 99 12.89 -9.52 29.68
N SER A 100 11.93 -10.34 30.10
CA SER A 100 12.09 -11.41 31.08
C SER A 100 11.11 -12.56 30.86
N SER A 101 11.44 -13.74 31.36
CA SER A 101 10.53 -14.90 31.37
C SER A 101 9.24 -14.65 32.17
N THR A 102 9.30 -13.78 33.19
CA THR A 102 8.12 -13.36 33.96
C THR A 102 7.17 -12.53 33.10
N GLN A 103 7.71 -11.59 32.32
CA GLN A 103 6.92 -10.79 31.40
C GLN A 103 6.33 -11.63 30.27
N ASP A 104 7.10 -12.59 29.74
CA ASP A 104 6.61 -13.54 28.73
C ASP A 104 5.42 -14.35 29.26
N SER A 105 5.54 -14.89 30.47
CA SER A 105 4.46 -15.62 31.15
C SER A 105 3.21 -14.76 31.35
N LEU A 106 3.39 -13.50 31.78
CA LEU A 106 2.28 -12.56 31.92
C LEU A 106 1.59 -12.29 30.58
N ASN A 107 2.35 -12.02 29.51
CA ASN A 107 1.82 -11.77 28.17
C ASN A 107 1.02 -12.97 27.64
N ARG A 108 1.50 -14.19 27.87
CA ARG A 108 0.79 -15.42 27.55
C ARG A 108 -0.53 -15.53 28.32
N ALA A 109 -0.52 -15.27 29.63
CA ALA A 109 -1.73 -15.35 30.45
C ALA A 109 -2.79 -14.32 30.04
N LEU A 110 -2.38 -13.07 29.76
CA LEU A 110 -3.29 -12.02 29.29
C LEU A 110 -3.83 -12.34 27.89
N SER A 111 -3.03 -12.93 27.00
CA SER A 111 -3.47 -13.38 25.67
C SER A 111 -4.55 -14.46 25.74
N LEU A 112 -4.36 -15.46 26.63
CA LEU A 112 -5.37 -16.49 26.89
C LEU A 112 -6.66 -15.89 27.47
N TYR A 113 -6.52 -14.97 28.44
CA TYR A 113 -7.67 -14.30 29.03
C TYR A 113 -8.45 -13.46 28.00
N ASN A 114 -7.75 -12.76 27.11
CA ASN A 114 -8.36 -12.00 26.03
C ASN A 114 -9.20 -12.88 25.08
N GLN A 115 -8.74 -14.09 24.75
CA GLN A 115 -9.53 -15.05 23.97
C GLN A 115 -10.79 -15.48 24.71
N HIS A 116 -10.65 -15.82 26.00
CA HIS A 116 -11.78 -16.20 26.84
C HIS A 116 -12.82 -15.08 26.94
N LEU A 117 -12.37 -13.82 27.06
CA LEU A 117 -13.24 -12.65 27.13
C LEU A 117 -14.01 -12.44 25.82
N ALA A 118 -13.36 -12.63 24.67
CA ALA A 118 -14.02 -12.55 23.36
C ALA A 118 -15.13 -13.60 23.20
N GLU A 119 -14.91 -14.80 23.73
CA GLU A 119 -15.86 -15.92 23.66
C GLU A 119 -17.03 -15.75 24.63
N THR A 120 -16.75 -15.36 25.88
CA THR A 120 -17.74 -15.42 26.98
C THR A 120 -18.38 -14.07 27.31
N ARG A 121 -17.69 -12.95 27.07
CA ARG A 121 -18.12 -11.59 27.44
C ARG A 121 -17.76 -10.56 26.36
N PRO A 122 -18.34 -10.64 25.15
CA PRO A 122 -17.93 -9.81 24.00
C PRO A 122 -18.08 -8.30 24.22
N ARG A 123 -19.01 -7.87 25.08
CA ARG A 123 -19.16 -6.44 25.44
C ARG A 123 -17.99 -5.93 26.28
N GLU A 124 -17.53 -6.74 27.24
CA GLU A 124 -16.37 -6.43 28.07
C GLU A 124 -15.09 -6.45 27.23
N TYR A 125 -14.96 -7.43 26.32
CA TYR A 125 -13.88 -7.47 25.34
C TYR A 125 -13.76 -6.16 24.55
N ALA A 126 -14.88 -5.69 23.99
CA ALA A 126 -14.91 -4.44 23.25
C ALA A 126 -14.56 -3.22 24.13
N ARG A 127 -15.06 -3.17 25.38
CA ARG A 127 -14.77 -2.08 26.32
C ARG A 127 -13.28 -2.00 26.65
N VAL A 128 -12.69 -3.13 27.01
CA VAL A 128 -11.28 -3.23 27.44
C VAL A 128 -10.33 -2.81 26.32
N LEU A 129 -10.60 -3.19 25.07
CA LEU A 129 -9.74 -2.84 23.94
C LEU A 129 -10.01 -1.45 23.36
N SER A 130 -11.08 -0.76 23.79
CA SER A 130 -11.44 0.56 23.26
C SER A 130 -10.33 1.62 23.36
N PRO A 131 -9.49 1.68 24.42
CA PRO A 131 -8.43 2.69 24.49
C PRO A 131 -7.38 2.51 23.38
N LEU A 132 -7.01 1.27 23.08
CA LEU A 132 -6.06 0.94 22.01
C LEU A 132 -6.69 1.16 20.63
N HIS A 133 -7.94 0.72 20.44
CA HIS A 133 -8.69 0.98 19.20
C HIS A 133 -8.79 2.47 18.92
N GLN A 134 -9.08 3.29 19.95
CA GLN A 134 -9.16 4.74 19.81
C GLN A 134 -7.82 5.35 19.41
N LEU A 135 -6.69 4.91 19.99
CA LEU A 135 -5.36 5.35 19.56
C LEU A 135 -5.12 5.07 18.06
N ILE A 136 -5.44 3.86 17.61
CA ILE A 136 -5.26 3.49 16.19
C ILE A 136 -6.21 4.28 15.30
N ARG A 137 -7.45 4.54 15.73
CA ARG A 137 -8.39 5.42 15.02
C ARG A 137 -7.86 6.83 14.87
N ASP A 138 -7.28 7.40 15.93
CA ASP A 138 -6.69 8.73 15.93
C ASP A 138 -5.56 8.79 14.87
N ILE A 139 -4.68 7.79 14.84
CA ILE A 139 -3.59 7.67 13.85
C ILE A 139 -4.12 7.56 12.42
N VAL A 140 -5.12 6.71 12.17
CA VAL A 140 -5.71 6.54 10.83
C VAL A 140 -6.38 7.83 10.36
N GLY A 141 -7.14 8.51 11.24
CA GLY A 141 -7.76 9.79 10.92
C GLY A 141 -6.73 10.89 10.63
N GLN A 142 -5.63 10.92 11.39
CA GLN A 142 -4.51 11.81 11.14
C GLN A 142 -3.88 11.53 9.77
N GLY A 143 -3.61 10.27 9.41
CA GLY A 143 -2.99 9.92 8.13
C GLY A 143 -3.85 10.22 6.90
N ILE A 144 -5.17 10.14 7.03
CA ILE A 144 -6.09 10.63 5.98
C ILE A 144 -6.01 12.15 5.86
N THR A 145 -5.95 12.86 6.99
CA THR A 145 -5.84 14.33 7.02
C THR A 145 -4.51 14.82 6.44
N GLU A 146 -3.42 14.10 6.72
CA GLU A 146 -2.09 14.32 6.14
C GLU A 146 -2.01 13.97 4.64
N GLY A 147 -3.00 13.24 4.11
CA GLY A 147 -3.05 12.82 2.71
C GLY A 147 -2.13 11.64 2.37
N VAL A 148 -1.54 10.99 3.38
CA VAL A 148 -0.66 9.82 3.21
C VAL A 148 -1.43 8.51 3.18
N PHE A 149 -2.58 8.43 3.86
CA PHE A 149 -3.46 7.25 3.84
C PHE A 149 -4.60 7.46 2.85
N ASN A 150 -5.19 6.36 2.37
CA ASN A 150 -6.28 6.41 1.41
C ASN A 150 -7.51 7.15 1.99
N PRO A 151 -7.98 8.25 1.37
CA PRO A 151 -9.11 9.04 1.88
C PRO A 151 -10.46 8.32 1.81
N GLY A 152 -10.56 7.20 1.08
CA GLY A 152 -11.77 6.38 0.99
C GLY A 152 -11.98 5.38 2.13
N LEU A 153 -11.09 5.35 3.13
CA LEU A 153 -11.17 4.40 4.25
C LEU A 153 -12.27 4.78 5.25
N ASP A 154 -13.01 3.78 5.72
CA ASP A 154 -13.75 3.90 6.98
C ASP A 154 -12.74 3.82 8.14
N VAL A 155 -12.54 4.93 8.85
CA VAL A 155 -11.55 5.05 9.94
C VAL A 155 -11.79 4.02 11.04
N GLY A 156 -13.05 3.76 11.40
CA GLY A 156 -13.38 2.82 12.47
C GLY A 156 -13.07 1.38 12.10
N ALA A 157 -13.48 0.98 10.90
CA ALA A 157 -13.24 -0.36 10.35
C ALA A 157 -11.75 -0.59 10.09
N ALA A 158 -11.05 0.38 9.47
CA ALA A 158 -9.63 0.30 9.20
C ALA A 158 -8.82 0.13 10.50
N ALA A 159 -9.11 0.94 11.52
CA ALA A 159 -8.45 0.81 12.83
C ALA A 159 -8.74 -0.53 13.51
N ALA A 160 -9.96 -1.05 13.39
CA ALA A 160 -10.31 -2.37 13.93
C ALA A 160 -9.53 -3.48 13.23
N ILE A 161 -9.43 -3.44 11.90
CA ILE A 161 -8.67 -4.42 11.11
C ILE A 161 -7.19 -4.37 11.48
N VAL A 162 -6.57 -3.18 11.52
CA VAL A 162 -5.17 -3.01 11.93
C VAL A 162 -4.94 -3.61 13.33
N MET A 163 -5.79 -3.26 14.30
CA MET A 163 -5.70 -3.80 15.66
C MET A 163 -5.79 -5.33 15.68
N GLN A 164 -6.73 -5.91 14.94
CA GLN A 164 -6.91 -7.37 14.90
C GLN A 164 -5.75 -8.08 14.17
N THR A 165 -5.19 -7.50 13.12
CA THR A 165 -3.99 -8.03 12.44
C THR A 165 -2.81 -8.05 13.40
N MET A 166 -2.57 -6.95 14.12
CA MET A 166 -1.50 -6.85 15.12
C MET A 166 -1.70 -7.88 16.23
N MET A 167 -2.87 -7.89 16.89
CA MET A 167 -3.18 -8.82 17.98
C MET A 167 -3.20 -10.29 17.53
N GLY A 168 -3.54 -10.56 16.28
CA GLY A 168 -3.53 -11.89 15.68
C GLY A 168 -2.11 -12.45 15.54
N ALA A 169 -1.20 -11.69 14.94
CA ALA A 169 0.21 -12.06 14.81
C ALA A 169 0.87 -12.32 16.17
N GLN A 170 0.55 -11.45 17.11
CA GLN A 170 1.02 -11.46 18.47
C GLN A 170 0.50 -12.66 19.29
N ARG A 171 -0.79 -13.00 19.15
CA ARG A 171 -1.36 -14.22 19.72
C ARG A 171 -0.65 -15.48 19.22
N LEU A 172 -0.34 -15.55 17.92
CA LEU A 172 0.40 -16.67 17.36
C LEU A 172 1.77 -16.81 18.04
N HIS A 173 2.46 -15.69 18.23
CA HIS A 173 3.75 -15.62 18.90
C HIS A 173 3.70 -16.12 20.36
N TRP A 174 2.89 -15.51 21.24
CA TRP A 174 2.92 -15.86 22.69
C TRP A 174 2.30 -17.22 23.02
N LEU A 175 1.42 -17.74 22.17
CA LEU A 175 0.90 -19.09 22.34
C LEU A 175 1.85 -20.16 21.79
N GLY A 176 2.93 -19.76 21.10
CA GLY A 176 3.91 -20.67 20.47
C GLY A 176 3.32 -21.42 19.27
N THR A 177 2.37 -20.81 18.59
CA THR A 177 1.72 -21.39 17.40
C THR A 177 2.26 -20.72 16.15
N GLU A 178 2.99 -21.47 15.34
CA GLU A 178 3.57 -20.97 14.09
C GLU A 178 2.79 -21.52 12.89
N LEU A 179 2.32 -20.64 12.01
CA LEU A 179 1.66 -21.03 10.75
C LEU A 179 2.65 -21.15 9.58
N ILE A 180 3.84 -20.58 9.75
CA ILE A 180 4.98 -20.60 8.82
C ILE A 180 6.23 -20.99 9.63
N SER A 181 7.36 -21.23 8.99
CA SER A 181 8.58 -21.69 9.68
C SER A 181 9.25 -20.68 10.64
N ALA A 182 8.65 -19.51 10.87
CA ALA A 182 9.15 -18.46 11.76
C ALA A 182 8.00 -17.60 12.32
N PRO A 183 8.18 -16.91 13.46
CA PRO A 183 7.19 -15.95 13.97
C PRO A 183 6.96 -14.78 12.99
N ILE A 184 5.74 -14.26 12.96
CA ILE A 184 5.43 -13.02 12.23
C ILE A 184 6.08 -11.85 12.97
N ASP A 185 6.95 -11.11 12.30
CA ASP A 185 7.65 -9.97 12.90
C ASP A 185 6.90 -8.63 12.73
N ALA A 186 7.31 -7.63 13.52
CA ALA A 186 6.69 -6.30 13.54
C ALA A 186 6.76 -5.59 12.18
N GLY A 187 7.85 -5.78 11.43
CA GLY A 187 8.03 -5.23 10.10
C GLY A 187 7.03 -5.80 9.11
N GLN A 188 6.80 -7.12 9.13
CA GLN A 188 5.79 -7.76 8.30
C GLN A 188 4.37 -7.26 8.59
N VAL A 189 4.04 -7.08 9.88
CA VAL A 189 2.74 -6.51 10.29
C VAL A 189 2.61 -5.06 9.81
N TYR A 190 3.66 -4.26 9.96
CA TYR A 190 3.70 -2.88 9.50
C TYR A 190 3.54 -2.78 7.98
N ASP A 191 4.29 -3.56 7.20
CA ASP A 191 4.20 -3.57 5.73
C ASP A 191 2.80 -3.92 5.25
N PHE A 192 2.19 -4.94 5.86
CA PHE A 192 0.82 -5.34 5.52
C PHE A 192 -0.19 -4.23 5.83
N CYS A 193 -0.12 -3.65 7.04
CA CYS A 193 -1.01 -2.56 7.44
C CYS A 193 -0.80 -1.32 6.57
N SER A 194 0.44 -0.98 6.23
CA SER A 194 0.79 0.16 5.39
C SER A 194 0.17 0.05 4.01
N ARG A 195 0.31 -1.12 3.36
CA ARG A 195 -0.34 -1.38 2.06
C ARG A 195 -1.87 -1.36 2.16
N ALA A 196 -2.44 -1.93 3.22
CA ALA A 196 -3.88 -1.97 3.45
C ALA A 196 -4.48 -0.56 3.67
N LEU A 197 -3.74 0.31 4.36
CA LEU A 197 -4.11 1.72 4.56
C LEU A 197 -3.86 2.58 3.31
N GLY A 198 -3.27 1.99 2.27
CA GLY A 198 -2.90 2.70 1.06
C GLY A 198 -1.84 3.77 1.30
N ILE A 199 -0.92 3.52 2.25
CA ILE A 199 0.29 4.33 2.41
C ILE A 199 0.97 4.33 1.05
N ARG A 200 0.89 5.46 0.38
CA ARG A 200 1.62 5.68 -0.86
C ARG A 200 3.05 5.88 -0.41
N GLU A 201 3.91 4.88 -0.62
CA GLU A 201 5.35 5.07 -0.48
C GLU A 201 5.69 6.37 -1.22
N THR A 202 6.08 7.40 -0.47
CA THR A 202 6.63 8.64 -1.02
C THR A 202 8.06 8.42 -1.52
N ASP A 203 8.37 7.21 -1.99
CA ASP A 203 9.65 6.88 -2.61
C ASP A 203 9.62 7.35 -4.05
N GLY A 204 10.13 8.56 -4.21
CA GLY A 204 10.34 9.22 -5.49
C GLY A 204 9.04 9.77 -6.07
N ALA A 205 9.10 10.99 -6.58
CA ALA A 205 8.11 11.45 -7.53
C ALA A 205 8.07 10.46 -8.71
N THR A 206 7.14 9.50 -8.68
CA THR A 206 6.74 8.78 -9.89
C THR A 206 6.03 9.82 -10.72
N ARG A 207 6.82 10.56 -11.50
CA ARG A 207 6.31 11.39 -12.57
C ARG A 207 5.34 10.50 -13.35
N PRO A 208 4.13 10.97 -13.67
CA PRO A 208 3.23 10.21 -14.51
C PRO A 208 3.99 9.73 -15.75
N PRO A 209 3.83 8.45 -16.14
CA PRO A 209 4.58 7.89 -17.25
C PRO A 209 4.42 8.79 -18.46
N SER A 210 5.53 9.09 -19.13
CA SER A 210 5.53 9.81 -20.39
C SER A 210 4.73 9.04 -21.44
N LEU A 211 4.26 9.75 -22.47
CA LEU A 211 3.59 9.11 -23.60
C LEU A 211 4.47 8.01 -24.25
N ALA A 212 5.79 8.21 -24.29
CA ALA A 212 6.72 7.21 -24.82
C ALA A 212 6.72 5.92 -23.98
N GLU A 213 6.71 6.03 -22.65
CA GLU A 213 6.64 4.86 -21.75
C GLU A 213 5.30 4.14 -21.86
N LEU A 214 4.19 4.87 -22.00
CA LEU A 214 2.87 4.29 -22.25
C LEU A 214 2.83 3.54 -23.60
N PHE A 215 3.41 4.12 -24.64
CA PHE A 215 3.50 3.49 -25.95
C PHE A 215 4.41 2.24 -25.95
N ALA A 216 5.51 2.27 -25.20
CA ALA A 216 6.39 1.11 -25.04
C ALA A 216 5.68 -0.08 -24.37
N GLN A 217 4.77 0.16 -23.42
CA GLN A 217 3.99 -0.88 -22.74
C GLN A 217 3.07 -1.66 -23.70
N ILE A 218 2.57 -1.00 -24.75
CA ILE A 218 1.78 -1.65 -25.81
C ILE A 218 2.65 -2.15 -26.98
N GLY A 219 3.98 -2.14 -26.83
CA GLY A 219 4.93 -2.64 -27.80
C GLY A 219 5.21 -1.69 -28.97
N MET A 220 4.77 -0.42 -28.93
CA MET A 220 5.15 0.55 -29.95
C MET A 220 6.63 0.94 -29.80
N ARG A 221 7.42 0.82 -30.86
CA ARG A 221 8.86 1.11 -30.84
C ARG A 221 9.35 1.70 -32.15
N ALA A 222 10.47 2.41 -32.10
CA ALA A 222 11.20 2.76 -33.32
C ALA A 222 11.90 1.50 -33.86
N GLY A 223 11.91 1.34 -35.18
CA GLY A 223 12.53 0.22 -35.87
C GLY A 223 12.89 0.60 -37.30
N THR A 224 13.20 -0.41 -38.10
CA THR A 224 13.45 -0.23 -39.54
C THR A 224 12.69 -1.26 -40.35
N ARG A 225 12.32 -0.89 -41.58
CA ARG A 225 11.80 -1.79 -42.60
C ARG A 225 12.55 -1.50 -43.90
N ASP A 226 13.14 -2.53 -44.51
CA ASP A 226 13.91 -2.41 -45.76
C ASP A 226 15.00 -1.32 -45.71
N GLY A 227 15.57 -1.07 -44.52
CA GLY A 227 16.58 -0.03 -44.28
C GLY A 227 16.02 1.38 -44.05
N GLU A 228 14.71 1.57 -44.15
CA GLU A 228 14.03 2.85 -43.88
C GLU A 228 13.49 2.91 -42.44
N PHE A 229 13.37 4.11 -41.89
CA PHE A 229 12.79 4.33 -40.56
C PHE A 229 11.33 3.88 -40.53
N ALA A 230 10.94 3.16 -39.47
CA ALA A 230 9.56 2.80 -39.22
C ALA A 230 9.24 2.88 -37.72
N MET A 231 7.99 3.21 -37.39
CA MET A 231 7.46 2.85 -36.08
C MET A 231 6.77 1.50 -36.18
N THR A 232 7.03 0.61 -35.23
CA THR A 232 6.50 -0.75 -35.22
C THR A 232 5.51 -0.94 -34.07
N MET A 233 4.55 -1.85 -34.24
CA MET A 233 3.66 -2.29 -33.16
C MET A 233 3.25 -3.75 -33.38
N PRO A 234 3.40 -4.63 -32.36
CA PRO A 234 2.96 -6.02 -32.46
C PRO A 234 1.44 -6.14 -32.32
N VAL A 235 0.86 -7.10 -33.02
CA VAL A 235 -0.51 -7.52 -32.74
C VAL A 235 -0.51 -8.38 -31.48
N SER A 236 -1.12 -7.87 -30.41
CA SER A 236 -1.23 -8.55 -29.10
C SER A 236 -2.64 -8.42 -28.52
N PRO A 237 -3.02 -9.25 -27.52
CA PRO A 237 -4.33 -9.15 -26.87
C PRO A 237 -4.66 -7.76 -26.29
N GLN A 238 -3.65 -6.94 -26.01
CA GLN A 238 -3.80 -5.61 -25.39
C GLN A 238 -4.17 -4.52 -26.40
N VAL A 239 -3.96 -4.75 -27.71
CA VAL A 239 -4.06 -3.72 -28.76
C VAL A 239 -5.07 -4.08 -29.86
N VAL A 240 -5.66 -5.27 -29.81
CA VAL A 240 -6.69 -5.71 -30.77
C VAL A 240 -8.08 -5.22 -30.35
N ASN A 241 -8.92 -4.97 -31.36
CA ASN A 241 -10.34 -4.67 -31.15
C ASN A 241 -11.16 -5.97 -30.98
N THR A 242 -12.49 -5.83 -30.85
CA THR A 242 -13.44 -6.96 -30.71
C THR A 242 -13.46 -7.93 -31.90
N SER A 243 -12.90 -7.54 -33.06
CA SER A 243 -12.74 -8.41 -34.24
C SER A 243 -11.40 -9.17 -34.27
N GLY A 244 -10.55 -8.98 -33.26
CA GLY A 244 -9.21 -9.58 -33.19
C GLY A 244 -8.18 -8.95 -34.13
N ALA A 245 -8.48 -7.78 -34.71
CA ALA A 245 -7.54 -7.01 -35.52
C ALA A 245 -7.01 -5.81 -34.73
N LEU A 246 -5.81 -5.34 -35.07
CA LEU A 246 -5.21 -4.15 -34.45
C LEU A 246 -6.19 -2.97 -34.47
N GLN A 247 -6.43 -2.37 -33.30
CA GLN A 247 -7.43 -1.31 -33.16
C GLN A 247 -7.10 -0.13 -34.07
N GLY A 248 -8.08 0.31 -34.87
CA GLY A 248 -7.87 1.38 -35.86
C GLY A 248 -7.33 2.69 -35.26
N GLY A 249 -7.77 3.05 -34.04
CA GLY A 249 -7.24 4.21 -33.31
C GLY A 249 -5.75 4.10 -32.96
N LEU A 250 -5.27 2.88 -32.67
CA LEU A 250 -3.84 2.64 -32.43
C LEU A 250 -3.02 2.68 -33.72
N ILE A 251 -3.59 2.27 -34.85
CA ILE A 251 -2.98 2.47 -36.18
C ILE A 251 -2.85 3.97 -36.48
N ALA A 252 -3.88 4.77 -36.22
CA ALA A 252 -3.82 6.22 -36.39
C ALA A 252 -2.77 6.87 -35.48
N THR A 253 -2.65 6.39 -34.25
CA THR A 253 -1.60 6.82 -33.31
C THR A 253 -0.22 6.45 -33.81
N LEU A 254 -0.03 5.23 -34.31
CA LEU A 254 1.23 4.76 -34.89
C LEU A 254 1.66 5.63 -36.10
N VAL A 255 0.70 5.98 -36.96
CA VAL A 255 0.90 6.91 -38.09
C VAL A 255 1.37 8.28 -37.61
N ASP A 256 0.67 8.87 -36.63
CA ASP A 256 0.99 10.21 -36.12
C ASP A 256 2.39 10.25 -35.49
N VAL A 257 2.72 9.25 -34.68
CA VAL A 257 4.03 9.13 -34.03
C VAL A 257 5.15 8.91 -35.05
N ALA A 258 4.93 8.08 -36.08
CA ALA A 258 5.91 7.86 -37.15
C ALA A 258 6.18 9.14 -37.95
N ALA A 259 5.11 9.83 -38.39
CA ALA A 259 5.23 11.05 -39.16
C ALA A 259 5.86 12.19 -38.33
N GLY A 260 5.46 12.34 -37.07
CA GLY A 260 6.01 13.33 -36.16
C GLY A 260 7.51 13.15 -35.96
N GLN A 261 7.96 11.94 -35.62
CA GLN A 261 9.38 11.65 -35.41
C GLN A 261 10.21 11.87 -36.68
N PHE A 262 9.74 11.35 -37.82
CA PHE A 262 10.41 11.54 -39.09
C PHE A 262 10.49 13.03 -39.46
N GLY A 263 9.41 13.77 -39.21
CA GLY A 263 9.33 15.21 -39.46
C GLY A 263 10.29 16.05 -38.65
N LEU A 264 10.63 15.67 -37.42
CA LEU A 264 11.53 16.44 -36.56
C LEU A 264 12.89 16.70 -37.26
N SER A 265 13.35 15.77 -38.10
CA SER A 265 14.58 15.90 -38.89
C SER A 265 14.54 17.03 -39.95
N TYR A 266 13.36 17.55 -40.28
CA TYR A 266 13.14 18.62 -41.26
C TYR A 266 12.88 19.99 -40.61
N LEU A 267 12.81 20.07 -39.28
CA LEU A 267 12.58 21.34 -38.58
C LEU A 267 13.83 22.22 -38.55
N ARG A 268 13.61 23.54 -38.58
CA ARG A 268 14.66 24.50 -38.28
C ARG A 268 14.77 24.72 -36.77
N PRO A 269 15.94 25.09 -36.26
CA PRO A 269 16.09 25.54 -34.87
C PRO A 269 15.09 26.66 -34.55
N GLY A 270 14.43 26.55 -33.39
CA GLY A 270 13.42 27.52 -32.95
C GLY A 270 12.04 27.34 -33.60
N THR A 271 11.82 26.22 -34.28
CA THR A 271 10.49 25.82 -34.76
C THR A 271 10.06 24.47 -34.19
N THR A 272 8.74 24.30 -34.03
CA THR A 272 8.07 23.03 -33.69
C THR A 272 6.94 22.76 -34.69
N MET A 273 6.30 21.60 -34.59
CA MET A 273 5.18 21.23 -35.44
C MET A 273 4.00 20.69 -34.65
N THR A 274 2.80 20.86 -35.21
CA THR A 274 1.55 20.30 -34.68
C THR A 274 0.73 19.68 -35.79
N THR A 275 0.07 18.55 -35.52
CA THR A 275 -0.77 17.86 -36.49
C THR A 275 -1.99 18.72 -36.79
N ALA A 276 -2.13 19.17 -38.03
CA ALA A 276 -3.28 19.93 -38.50
C ALA A 276 -4.41 19.00 -38.93
N ASP A 277 -4.06 17.95 -39.67
CA ASP A 277 -4.98 16.92 -40.11
C ASP A 277 -4.25 15.60 -40.33
N LEU A 278 -5.00 14.51 -40.15
CA LEU A 278 -4.55 13.14 -40.33
C LEU A 278 -5.70 12.33 -40.91
N PHE A 279 -5.46 11.70 -42.06
CA PHE A 279 -6.44 10.85 -42.74
C PHE A 279 -5.87 9.46 -42.96
N VAL A 280 -6.50 8.43 -42.38
CA VAL A 280 -6.12 7.03 -42.56
C VAL A 280 -7.13 6.31 -43.45
N ARG A 281 -6.63 5.54 -44.41
CA ARG A 281 -7.41 4.60 -45.23
C ARG A 281 -6.99 3.18 -44.85
N TYR A 282 -7.89 2.45 -44.19
CA TYR A 282 -7.68 1.05 -43.83
C TYR A 282 -7.99 0.18 -45.05
N LEU A 283 -7.00 -0.55 -45.56
CA LEU A 283 -7.15 -1.39 -46.75
C LEU A 283 -7.41 -2.84 -46.36
N ARG A 284 -6.73 -3.35 -45.34
CA ARG A 284 -6.82 -4.73 -44.84
C ARG A 284 -6.65 -4.78 -43.32
N PRO A 285 -7.30 -5.72 -42.61
CA PRO A 285 -7.13 -5.90 -41.16
C PRO A 285 -5.77 -6.52 -40.81
N ILE A 286 -5.12 -5.99 -39.77
CA ILE A 286 -3.85 -6.51 -39.24
C ILE A 286 -4.14 -7.46 -38.08
N ARG A 287 -4.01 -8.78 -38.29
CA ARG A 287 -4.42 -9.79 -37.29
C ARG A 287 -3.27 -10.52 -36.59
N GLN A 288 -2.06 -10.41 -37.11
CA GLN A 288 -0.90 -11.11 -36.59
C GLN A 288 0.40 -10.37 -36.97
N GLY A 289 1.50 -10.74 -36.31
CA GLY A 289 2.82 -10.19 -36.61
C GLY A 289 2.98 -8.73 -36.17
N LEU A 290 3.82 -8.01 -36.91
CA LEU A 290 4.13 -6.60 -36.68
C LEU A 290 3.47 -5.71 -37.75
N ALA A 291 2.94 -4.57 -37.31
CA ALA A 291 2.61 -3.45 -38.18
C ALA A 291 3.80 -2.49 -38.25
N PHE A 292 4.19 -2.08 -39.46
CA PHE A 292 5.28 -1.14 -39.72
C PHE A 292 4.72 0.14 -40.34
N ALA A 293 4.80 1.27 -39.64
CA ALA A 293 4.45 2.58 -40.16
C ALA A 293 5.69 3.28 -40.75
N VAL A 294 5.74 3.36 -42.08
CA VAL A 294 6.87 3.91 -42.83
C VAL A 294 6.49 5.29 -43.38
N PRO A 295 7.03 6.38 -42.83
CA PRO A 295 6.74 7.74 -43.28
C PRO A 295 7.60 8.15 -44.47
N ARG A 296 7.01 8.93 -45.38
CA ARG A 296 7.67 9.54 -46.54
C ARG A 296 7.25 10.98 -46.68
N MET A 297 8.24 11.87 -46.83
CA MET A 297 7.98 13.30 -47.06
C MET A 297 7.40 13.52 -48.47
N LEU A 298 6.22 14.13 -48.55
CA LEU A 298 5.65 14.59 -49.82
C LEU A 298 6.00 16.07 -50.08
N ARG A 299 5.99 16.89 -49.04
CA ARG A 299 6.30 18.32 -49.12
C ARG A 299 6.87 18.85 -47.81
N ALA A 300 8.11 19.34 -47.83
CA ALA A 300 8.76 20.01 -46.70
C ALA A 300 8.73 21.54 -46.87
N GLY A 301 7.68 22.21 -46.38
CA GLY A 301 7.51 23.66 -46.48
C GLY A 301 7.87 24.42 -45.19
N ARG A 302 8.03 25.75 -45.30
CA ARG A 302 8.33 26.62 -44.13
C ARG A 302 7.21 26.74 -43.11
N ARG A 303 5.96 26.53 -43.54
CA ARG A 303 4.73 26.69 -42.73
C ARG A 303 3.95 25.39 -42.58
N THR A 304 4.16 24.44 -43.48
CA THR A 304 3.41 23.18 -43.54
C THR A 304 4.32 22.06 -44.04
N MET A 305 4.19 20.87 -43.46
CA MET A 305 4.82 19.66 -43.94
C MET A 305 3.76 18.59 -44.21
N VAL A 306 3.80 17.97 -45.38
CA VAL A 306 2.86 16.93 -45.77
C VAL A 306 3.62 15.63 -45.96
N MET A 307 3.15 14.58 -45.30
CA MET A 307 3.75 13.24 -45.34
C MET A 307 2.71 12.20 -45.71
N GLN A 308 3.17 11.16 -46.40
CA GLN A 308 2.44 9.91 -46.52
C GLN A 308 3.04 8.92 -45.53
N VAL A 309 2.20 8.14 -44.86
CA VAL A 309 2.65 7.04 -44.00
C VAL A 309 1.94 5.78 -44.46
N ASP A 310 2.72 4.81 -44.92
CA ASP A 310 2.22 3.53 -45.36
C ASP A 310 2.43 2.49 -44.25
N ILE A 311 1.39 1.69 -43.97
CA ILE A 311 1.42 0.63 -42.96
C ILE A 311 1.60 -0.71 -43.67
N TYR A 312 2.68 -1.41 -43.34
CA TYR A 312 2.99 -2.74 -43.86
C TYR A 312 2.88 -3.83 -42.79
N GLY A 313 2.56 -5.06 -43.22
CA GLY A 313 2.65 -6.26 -42.39
C GLY A 313 4.03 -6.94 -42.43
N ASP A 314 4.16 -8.02 -41.66
CA ASP A 314 5.37 -8.86 -41.57
C ASP A 314 5.48 -9.92 -42.70
N ALA A 315 4.74 -9.76 -43.81
CA ALA A 315 4.73 -10.74 -44.90
C ALA A 315 6.09 -10.81 -45.63
N ALA A 316 6.45 -12.04 -46.05
CA ALA A 316 7.76 -12.41 -46.60
C ALA A 316 8.09 -11.83 -47.99
N THR A 317 7.21 -11.04 -48.60
CA THR A 317 7.38 -10.52 -49.97
C THR A 317 7.53 -8.98 -49.95
N PRO A 318 8.69 -8.44 -50.41
CA PRO A 318 8.87 -7.00 -50.52
C PRO A 318 7.82 -6.38 -51.46
N GLY A 319 7.08 -5.38 -50.99
CA GLY A 319 6.07 -4.66 -51.76
C GLY A 319 4.63 -5.20 -51.67
N GLU A 320 4.40 -6.38 -51.08
CA GLU A 320 3.06 -6.94 -50.87
C GLU A 320 2.75 -7.20 -49.40
N GLU A 321 2.40 -6.12 -48.69
CA GLU A 321 1.21 -6.10 -47.81
C GLU A 321 0.97 -4.66 -47.33
N LEU A 322 0.60 -3.75 -48.24
CA LEU A 322 0.08 -2.45 -47.80
C LEU A 322 -1.26 -2.68 -47.09
N LEU A 323 -1.29 -2.51 -45.77
CA LEU A 323 -2.45 -2.78 -44.91
C LEU A 323 -3.27 -1.51 -44.64
N ALA A 324 -2.61 -0.37 -44.58
CA ALA A 324 -3.24 0.94 -44.53
C ALA A 324 -2.32 2.00 -45.15
N THR A 325 -2.89 3.11 -45.56
CA THR A 325 -2.12 4.29 -45.99
C THR A 325 -2.72 5.54 -45.37
N ALA A 326 -1.88 6.49 -45.01
CA ALA A 326 -2.31 7.72 -44.37
C ALA A 326 -1.61 8.94 -44.94
N THR A 327 -2.27 10.09 -44.81
CA THR A 327 -1.66 11.40 -45.05
C THR A 327 -1.71 12.19 -43.76
N VAL A 328 -0.58 12.77 -43.38
CA VAL A 328 -0.44 13.63 -42.20
C VAL A 328 0.06 14.98 -42.65
N ASN A 329 -0.64 16.03 -42.22
CA ASN A 329 -0.25 17.41 -42.47
C ASN A 329 0.10 18.06 -41.13
N PHE A 330 1.31 18.60 -41.05
CA PHE A 330 1.79 19.34 -39.89
C PHE A 330 1.86 20.83 -40.21
N VAL A 331 1.41 21.67 -39.30
CA VAL A 331 1.69 23.11 -39.32
C VAL A 331 2.97 23.35 -38.54
N VAL A 332 3.90 24.11 -39.14
CA VAL A 332 5.15 24.52 -38.50
C VAL A 332 4.95 25.89 -37.86
N ILE A 333 5.23 25.97 -36.56
CA ILE A 333 5.10 27.17 -35.74
C ILE A 333 6.41 27.51 -35.03
N GLU A 334 6.55 28.75 -34.58
CA GLU A 334 7.66 29.15 -33.72
C GLU A 334 7.54 28.47 -32.35
N GLY A 335 8.65 27.95 -31.84
CA GLY A 335 8.69 27.25 -30.55
C GLY A 335 9.96 26.42 -30.38
N THR A 336 10.20 25.96 -29.14
CA THR A 336 11.35 25.11 -28.84
C THR A 336 11.32 23.86 -29.71
N THR A 337 12.39 23.62 -30.46
CA THR A 337 12.51 22.44 -31.32
C THR A 337 12.54 21.18 -30.45
N PRO A 338 11.58 20.25 -30.61
CA PRO A 338 11.52 19.04 -29.79
C PRO A 338 12.72 18.14 -30.05
N THR A 339 13.24 17.51 -29.00
CA THR A 339 14.17 16.38 -29.11
C THR A 339 13.39 15.09 -29.34
N LEU A 340 13.94 14.16 -30.12
CA LEU A 340 13.36 12.83 -30.27
C LEU A 340 13.23 12.17 -28.89
N PRO A 341 12.09 11.55 -28.56
CA PRO A 341 11.96 10.77 -27.35
C PRO A 341 12.92 9.57 -27.40
N SER A 342 13.55 9.25 -26.28
CA SER A 342 14.36 8.04 -26.14
C SER A 342 13.41 6.83 -26.10
N TRP A 343 13.25 6.15 -27.23
CA TRP A 343 12.57 4.86 -27.25
C TRP A 343 13.48 3.80 -26.63
N PRO A 344 12.95 2.87 -25.82
CA PRO A 344 13.72 1.71 -25.40
C PRO A 344 14.19 0.92 -26.63
N GLU A 345 15.43 0.43 -26.60
CA GLU A 345 16.01 -0.38 -27.67
C GLU A 345 15.16 -1.65 -27.91
N ALA A 346 15.14 -2.11 -29.17
CA ALA A 346 14.28 -3.20 -29.64
C ALA A 346 14.62 -4.54 -28.98
#